data_AF-A0A3N3E0T8-F1
#
_entry.id   AF-A0A3N3E0T8-F1
#
_cell.length_a   1.000
_cell.length_b   1.000
_cell.length_c   1.000
_cell.angle_alpha   90.00
_cell.angle_beta   90.00
_cell.angle_gamma   90.00
#
_symmetry.space_group_name_H-M   'P 1'
#
loop_
_entity.id
_entity.type
_entity.pdbx_description
1 polymer ?
#
loop_
_entity_poly.entity_id
_entity_poly.type
_entity_poly.pdbx_seq_one_letter_code
_entity_poly.pdbx_strand_id
1 'polypeptide(L)'
;MAQVDEIWRSYYQKALSRPHLKRTEFALKLNESTTRVAIDCGCGTGSDVDYLAQSGYQVYGFDINQDSVTICHKRFEGKSLVEISQSSFESFEYPKAGVVLANSSLFFAQPERFATTWQNIETCLEVGGVFAGDFMGERDSWASNHHSSTAPLSEQQVLALFDDFEIVRFFERDERAPTSLGVMKHWHSYSVIAIKRE
;
A
#
# COMPACT_ATOMS: atom_id res chain seq x y z
N MET A 1 21.85 -22.04 15.57
CA MET A 1 20.69 -22.48 14.75
C MET A 1 19.39 -22.32 15.54
N ALA A 2 19.20 -22.99 16.68
CA ALA A 2 17.97 -22.88 17.49
C ALA A 2 17.55 -21.45 17.89
N GLN A 3 18.50 -20.59 18.27
CA GLN A 3 18.21 -19.20 18.69
C GLN A 3 17.77 -18.29 17.52
N VAL A 4 18.23 -18.57 16.30
CA VAL A 4 17.83 -17.83 15.10
C VAL A 4 16.41 -18.24 14.69
N ASP A 5 16.08 -19.52 14.77
CA ASP A 5 14.74 -20.03 14.47
C ASP A 5 13.66 -19.50 15.44
N GLU A 6 14.02 -19.32 16.72
CA GLU A 6 13.12 -18.80 17.74
C GLU A 6 12.83 -17.30 17.56
N ILE A 7 13.86 -16.51 17.19
CA ILE A 7 13.72 -15.10 16.81
C ILE A 7 12.84 -14.97 15.55
N TRP A 8 13.06 -15.82 14.55
CA TRP A 8 12.25 -15.84 13.33
C TRP A 8 10.79 -16.23 13.58
N ARG A 9 10.53 -17.20 14.46
CA ARG A 9 9.17 -17.55 14.89
C ARG A 9 8.47 -16.40 15.62
N SER A 10 9.18 -15.71 16.51
CA SER A 10 8.64 -14.54 17.23
C SER A 10 8.33 -13.39 16.28
N TYR A 11 9.23 -13.10 15.33
CA TYR A 11 9.00 -12.12 14.27
C TYR A 11 7.77 -12.48 13.42
N TYR A 12 7.66 -13.74 13.02
CA TYR A 12 6.52 -14.26 12.26
C TYR A 12 5.20 -14.13 13.04
N GLN A 13 5.16 -14.52 14.32
CA GLN A 13 3.96 -14.37 15.15
C GLN A 13 3.54 -12.91 15.31
N LYS A 14 4.50 -11.99 15.49
CA LYS A 14 4.22 -10.55 15.58
C LYS A 14 3.74 -9.97 14.25
N ALA A 15 4.26 -10.46 13.13
CA ALA A 15 3.79 -10.09 11.80
C ALA A 15 2.35 -10.55 11.55
N LEU A 16 2.00 -11.76 11.99
CA LEU A 16 0.65 -12.32 11.85
C LEU A 16 -0.38 -11.69 12.78
N SER A 17 0.03 -11.14 13.92
CA SER A 17 -0.88 -10.52 14.88
C SER A 17 -1.25 -9.08 14.56
N ARG A 18 -0.61 -8.47 13.55
CA ARG A 18 -0.97 -7.12 13.09
C ARG A 18 -2.35 -7.16 12.43
N PRO A 19 -3.32 -6.35 12.89
CA PRO A 19 -4.60 -6.25 12.21
C PRO A 19 -4.43 -5.50 10.89
N HIS A 20 -5.33 -5.77 9.94
CA HIS A 20 -5.53 -4.93 8.77
C HIS A 20 -5.97 -3.52 9.19
N LEU A 21 -5.80 -2.55 8.30
CA LEU A 21 -6.16 -1.18 8.58
C LEU A 21 -7.68 -0.98 8.47
N LYS A 22 -8.26 -0.16 9.36
CA LYS A 22 -9.66 0.28 9.24
C LYS A 22 -9.95 1.04 7.94
N ARG A 23 -8.91 1.64 7.35
CA ARG A 23 -8.96 2.24 6.02
C ARG A 23 -9.33 1.21 4.96
N THR A 24 -8.75 0.02 5.03
CA THR A 24 -9.05 -1.09 4.11
C THR A 24 -10.53 -1.43 4.16
N GLU A 25 -11.09 -1.67 5.35
CA GLU A 25 -12.54 -1.92 5.50
C GLU A 25 -13.41 -0.82 4.86
N PHE A 26 -12.98 0.43 5.00
CA PHE A 26 -13.70 1.57 4.45
C PHE A 26 -13.58 1.63 2.91
N ALA A 27 -12.40 1.36 2.35
CA ALA A 27 -12.18 1.31 0.91
C ALA A 27 -13.05 0.23 0.24
N LEU A 28 -13.17 -0.98 0.82
CA LEU A 28 -14.04 -2.02 0.26
C LEU A 28 -15.52 -1.61 0.22
N LYS A 29 -15.98 -0.83 1.20
CA LYS A 29 -17.37 -0.34 1.26
C LYS A 29 -17.67 0.71 0.21
N LEU A 30 -16.65 1.42 -0.27
CA LEU A 30 -16.76 2.47 -1.28
C LEU A 30 -16.62 1.92 -2.72
N ASN A 31 -16.22 0.66 -2.89
CA ASN A 31 -16.07 0.07 -4.22
C ASN A 31 -17.44 -0.11 -4.87
N GLU A 32 -17.73 0.77 -5.84
CA GLU A 32 -18.96 0.77 -6.66
C GLU A 32 -18.77 -0.02 -7.97
N SER A 33 -17.54 -0.40 -8.31
CA SER A 33 -17.28 -1.26 -9.46
C SER A 33 -17.78 -2.70 -9.23
N THR A 34 -18.03 -3.43 -10.32
CA THR A 34 -18.35 -4.87 -10.26
C THR A 34 -17.11 -5.76 -10.06
N THR A 35 -15.92 -5.18 -10.06
CA THR A 35 -14.64 -5.91 -10.06
C THR A 35 -14.24 -6.31 -8.64
N ARG A 36 -14.14 -7.62 -8.41
CA ARG A 36 -13.70 -8.24 -7.14
C ARG A 36 -12.22 -8.61 -7.16
N VAL A 37 -11.41 -7.70 -7.70
CA VAL A 37 -9.95 -7.79 -7.69
C VAL A 37 -9.40 -6.64 -6.85
N ALA A 38 -8.49 -6.95 -5.95
CA ALA A 38 -7.80 -5.99 -5.11
C ALA A 38 -6.28 -6.10 -5.28
N ILE A 39 -5.59 -4.97 -5.29
CA ILE A 39 -4.13 -4.92 -5.30
C ILE A 39 -3.66 -4.27 -4.00
N ASP A 40 -2.72 -4.92 -3.30
CA ASP A 40 -2.06 -4.37 -2.10
C ASP A 40 -0.60 -4.07 -2.43
N CYS A 41 -0.31 -2.80 -2.71
CA CYS A 41 1.00 -2.31 -3.11
C CYS A 41 1.87 -2.07 -1.87
N GLY A 42 2.96 -2.82 -1.74
CA GLY A 42 3.77 -2.85 -0.52
C GLY A 42 3.03 -3.57 0.61
N CYS A 43 2.57 -4.79 0.33
CA CYS A 43 1.67 -5.55 1.21
C CYS A 43 2.30 -5.95 2.56
N GLY A 44 3.62 -5.78 2.72
CA GLY A 44 4.37 -6.23 3.88
C GLY A 44 4.08 -7.69 4.18
N THR A 45 3.67 -7.97 5.42
CA THR A 45 3.35 -9.33 5.88
C THR A 45 1.87 -9.72 5.70
N GLY A 46 1.15 -8.99 4.84
CA GLY A 46 -0.14 -9.41 4.28
C GLY A 46 -1.33 -9.24 5.19
N SER A 47 -1.33 -8.29 6.13
CA SER A 47 -2.48 -8.12 7.02
C SER A 47 -3.73 -7.64 6.26
N ASP A 48 -3.57 -6.66 5.36
CA ASP A 48 -4.67 -6.20 4.50
C ASP A 48 -5.04 -7.22 3.42
N VAL A 49 -4.06 -7.92 2.83
CA VAL A 49 -4.30 -9.07 1.92
C VAL A 49 -5.22 -10.12 2.54
N ASP A 50 -4.98 -10.50 3.79
CA ASP A 50 -5.77 -11.52 4.49
C ASP A 50 -7.24 -11.07 4.65
N TYR A 51 -7.45 -9.81 5.05
CA TYR A 51 -8.80 -9.25 5.16
C TYR A 51 -9.52 -9.15 3.80
N LEU A 52 -8.81 -8.72 2.76
CA LEU A 52 -9.33 -8.64 1.39
C LEU A 52 -9.78 -10.03 0.89
N ALA A 53 -8.94 -11.05 1.07
CA ALA A 53 -9.24 -12.42 0.66
C ALA A 53 -10.43 -13.02 1.43
N GLN A 54 -10.51 -12.77 2.76
CA GLN A 54 -11.67 -13.17 3.57
C GLN A 54 -12.97 -12.46 3.14
N SER A 55 -12.84 -11.28 2.52
CA SER A 55 -13.96 -10.52 1.95
C SER A 55 -14.32 -10.97 0.52
N GLY A 56 -13.72 -12.04 0.01
CA GLY A 56 -14.05 -12.66 -1.27
C GLY A 56 -13.41 -12.00 -2.49
N TYR A 57 -12.38 -11.17 -2.31
CA TYR A 57 -11.61 -10.61 -3.41
C TYR A 57 -10.55 -11.60 -3.90
N GLN A 58 -10.31 -11.62 -5.22
CA GLN A 58 -9.01 -12.04 -5.75
C GLN A 58 -8.00 -10.94 -5.41
N VAL A 59 -6.92 -11.29 -4.73
CA VAL A 59 -5.94 -10.33 -4.21
C VAL A 59 -4.59 -10.57 -4.84
N TYR A 60 -3.98 -9.48 -5.31
CA TYR A 60 -2.59 -9.43 -5.74
C TYR A 60 -1.82 -8.54 -4.77
N GLY A 61 -0.94 -9.14 -3.96
CA GLY A 61 -0.04 -8.41 -3.08
C GLY A 61 1.38 -8.40 -3.65
N PHE A 62 2.07 -7.27 -3.59
CA PHE A 62 3.49 -7.25 -3.88
C PHE A 62 4.27 -6.44 -2.87
N ASP A 63 5.52 -6.83 -2.65
CA ASP A 63 6.47 -6.08 -1.83
C ASP A 63 7.88 -6.24 -2.39
N ILE A 64 8.73 -5.22 -2.23
CA ILE A 64 10.13 -5.30 -2.67
C ILE A 64 10.97 -6.16 -1.71
N ASN A 65 10.53 -6.28 -0.46
CA ASN A 65 11.21 -7.00 0.60
C ASN A 65 10.93 -8.51 0.54
N GLN A 66 11.96 -9.29 0.22
CA GLN A 66 11.86 -10.75 0.07
C GLN A 66 11.40 -11.47 1.36
N ASP A 67 11.76 -10.97 2.54
CA ASP A 67 11.35 -11.60 3.80
C ASP A 67 9.83 -11.46 3.99
N SER A 68 9.28 -10.28 3.67
CA SER A 68 7.84 -10.00 3.71
C SER A 68 7.06 -10.90 2.75
N VAL A 69 7.55 -11.02 1.52
CA VAL A 69 7.02 -11.94 0.50
C VAL A 69 7.06 -13.40 0.98
N THR A 70 8.18 -13.84 1.55
CA THR A 70 8.33 -15.21 2.08
C THR A 70 7.34 -15.49 3.22
N ILE A 71 7.07 -14.50 4.07
CA ILE A 71 6.07 -14.58 5.14
C ILE A 71 4.68 -14.72 4.55
N CYS A 72 4.34 -13.88 3.56
CA CYS A 72 3.05 -13.93 2.88
C CYS A 72 2.82 -15.27 2.17
N HIS A 73 3.80 -15.82 1.46
CA HIS A 73 3.66 -17.14 0.82
C HIS A 73 3.32 -18.24 1.82
N LYS A 74 3.96 -18.24 3.00
CA LYS A 74 3.62 -19.19 4.08
C LYS A 74 2.25 -18.92 4.68
N ARG A 75 1.89 -17.65 4.87
CA ARG A 75 0.58 -17.24 5.44
C ARG A 75 -0.58 -17.65 4.53
N PHE A 76 -0.39 -17.57 3.21
CA PHE A 76 -1.43 -17.77 2.20
C PHE A 76 -1.27 -19.08 1.42
N GLU A 77 -0.49 -20.02 1.94
CA GLU A 77 -0.36 -21.35 1.34
C GLU A 77 -1.75 -22.00 1.20
N GLY A 78 -2.08 -22.43 -0.03
CA GLY A 78 -3.38 -23.03 -0.35
C GLY A 78 -4.55 -22.05 -0.47
N LYS A 79 -4.34 -20.73 -0.37
CA LYS A 79 -5.36 -19.70 -0.60
C LYS A 79 -5.42 -19.36 -2.09
N SER A 80 -6.37 -19.96 -2.82
CA SER A 80 -6.51 -19.78 -4.27
C SER A 80 -6.80 -18.35 -4.72
N LEU A 81 -7.35 -17.50 -3.84
CA LEU A 81 -7.68 -16.11 -4.13
C LEU A 81 -6.52 -15.14 -3.86
N VAL A 82 -5.33 -15.62 -3.49
CA VAL A 82 -4.20 -14.75 -3.13
C VAL A 82 -2.99 -15.08 -3.99
N GLU A 83 -2.49 -14.06 -4.67
CA GLU A 83 -1.22 -14.11 -5.39
C GLU A 83 -0.26 -13.09 -4.76
N ILE A 84 0.94 -13.55 -4.43
CA ILE A 84 1.99 -12.71 -3.83
C ILE A 84 3.21 -12.74 -4.74
N SER A 85 3.79 -11.58 -5.00
CA SER A 85 5.03 -11.47 -5.77
C SER A 85 6.05 -10.55 -5.10
N GLN A 86 7.33 -10.83 -5.32
CA GLN A 86 8.39 -9.86 -5.06
C GLN A 86 8.46 -8.91 -6.26
N SER A 87 8.10 -7.65 -6.07
CA SER A 87 8.10 -6.65 -7.14
C SER A 87 8.26 -5.23 -6.59
N SER A 88 8.70 -4.30 -7.43
CA SER A 88 8.58 -2.87 -7.15
C SER A 88 7.33 -2.31 -7.83
N PHE A 89 6.99 -1.06 -7.49
CA PHE A 89 5.88 -0.36 -8.14
C PHE A 89 6.04 -0.28 -9.66
N GLU A 90 7.27 -0.15 -10.14
CA GLU A 90 7.60 0.07 -11.54
C GLU A 90 7.67 -1.23 -12.37
N SER A 91 7.85 -2.37 -11.72
CA SER A 91 7.94 -3.68 -12.38
C SER A 91 6.68 -4.53 -12.23
N PHE A 92 5.78 -4.16 -11.32
CA PHE A 92 4.55 -4.92 -11.12
C PHE A 92 3.60 -4.78 -12.32
N GLU A 93 3.04 -5.89 -12.76
CA GLU A 93 2.01 -5.93 -13.80
C GLU A 93 0.64 -5.76 -13.13
N TYR A 94 -0.01 -4.61 -13.34
CA TYR A 94 -1.26 -4.27 -12.66
C TYR A 94 -2.47 -4.87 -13.39
N PRO A 95 -3.16 -5.88 -12.82
CA PRO A 95 -4.41 -6.37 -13.40
C PRO A 95 -5.53 -5.34 -13.19
N LYS A 96 -6.61 -5.45 -13.96
CA LYS A 96 -7.82 -4.66 -13.71
C LYS A 96 -8.36 -4.91 -12.31
N ALA A 97 -8.59 -3.83 -11.56
CA ALA A 97 -8.90 -3.89 -10.14
C ALA A 97 -10.07 -2.98 -9.75
N GLY A 98 -10.83 -3.41 -8.75
CA GLY A 98 -11.84 -2.58 -8.09
C GLY A 98 -11.29 -1.87 -6.85
N VAL A 99 -10.19 -2.34 -6.26
CA VAL A 99 -9.55 -1.72 -5.11
C VAL A 99 -8.03 -1.75 -5.27
N VAL A 100 -7.36 -0.62 -5.05
CA VAL A 100 -5.90 -0.55 -4.94
C VAL A 100 -5.54 0.10 -3.61
N LEU A 101 -4.73 -0.60 -2.82
CA LEU A 101 -4.21 -0.12 -1.54
C LEU A 101 -2.72 0.21 -1.68
N ALA A 102 -2.29 1.32 -1.08
CA ALA A 102 -0.89 1.71 -1.00
C ALA A 102 -0.60 2.43 0.32
N ASN A 103 -0.80 1.73 1.44
CA ASN A 103 -0.71 2.29 2.77
C ASN A 103 0.76 2.51 3.17
N SER A 104 1.18 3.78 3.22
CA SER A 104 2.55 4.21 3.57
C SER A 104 3.66 3.52 2.76
N SER A 105 3.36 3.09 1.53
CA SER A 105 4.27 2.33 0.65
C SER A 105 4.71 3.11 -0.60
N LEU A 106 3.80 3.90 -1.20
CA LEU A 106 4.09 4.73 -2.39
C LEU A 106 5.21 5.76 -2.18
N PHE A 107 5.55 6.05 -0.92
CA PHE A 107 6.70 6.86 -0.53
C PHE A 107 8.00 6.42 -1.21
N PHE A 108 8.13 5.12 -1.46
CA PHE A 108 9.35 4.49 -1.98
C PHE A 108 9.27 4.15 -3.48
N ALA A 109 8.24 4.62 -4.18
CA ALA A 109 8.25 4.61 -5.64
C ALA A 109 9.41 5.47 -6.17
N GLN A 110 9.97 5.09 -7.30
CA GLN A 110 11.09 5.79 -7.92
C GLN A 110 10.64 7.18 -8.39
N PRO A 111 11.27 8.26 -7.92
CA PRO A 111 10.81 9.63 -8.19
C PRO A 111 10.70 9.93 -9.69
N GLU A 112 11.68 9.47 -10.46
CA GLU A 112 11.75 9.70 -11.91
C GLU A 112 10.69 8.90 -12.69
N ARG A 113 10.10 7.87 -12.07
CA ARG A 113 9.08 7.00 -12.66
C ARG A 113 7.72 7.14 -11.97
N PHE A 114 7.60 8.03 -11.00
CA PHE A 114 6.39 8.16 -10.19
C PHE A 114 5.14 8.44 -11.05
N ALA A 115 5.25 9.32 -12.04
CA ALA A 115 4.14 9.62 -12.94
C ALA A 115 3.63 8.37 -13.69
N THR A 116 4.54 7.52 -14.17
CA THR A 116 4.19 6.26 -14.83
C THR A 116 3.64 5.24 -13.84
N THR A 117 4.21 5.14 -12.64
CA THR A 117 3.68 4.31 -11.56
C THR A 117 2.24 4.70 -11.22
N TRP A 118 1.96 6.00 -11.05
CA TRP A 118 0.62 6.50 -10.80
C TRP A 118 -0.32 6.19 -11.96
N GLN A 119 0.09 6.45 -13.20
CA GLN A 119 -0.70 6.16 -14.39
C GLN A 119 -1.07 4.67 -14.47
N ASN A 120 -0.18 3.75 -14.09
CA ASN A 120 -0.48 2.32 -14.05
C ASN A 120 -1.53 1.97 -12.98
N ILE A 121 -1.43 2.57 -11.79
CA ILE A 121 -2.42 2.40 -10.71
C ILE A 121 -3.78 2.95 -11.13
N GLU A 122 -3.81 4.16 -11.68
CA GLU A 122 -5.01 4.80 -12.19
C GLU A 122 -5.64 4.00 -13.32
N THR A 123 -4.85 3.57 -14.31
CA THR A 123 -5.36 2.83 -15.48
C THR A 123 -5.88 1.45 -15.11
N CYS A 124 -5.28 0.79 -14.11
CA CYS A 124 -5.72 -0.53 -13.67
C CYS A 124 -7.02 -0.47 -12.86
N LEU A 125 -7.29 0.63 -12.17
CA LEU A 125 -8.57 0.86 -11.50
C LEU A 125 -9.70 0.99 -12.52
N GLU A 126 -10.76 0.22 -12.29
CA GLU A 126 -12.03 0.35 -12.99
C GLU A 126 -12.78 1.62 -12.52
N VAL A 127 -13.64 2.16 -13.38
CA VAL A 127 -14.57 3.21 -12.97
C VAL A 127 -15.47 2.69 -11.83
N GLY A 128 -15.66 3.50 -10.79
CA GLY A 128 -16.27 3.10 -9.52
C GLY A 128 -15.33 2.33 -8.59
N GLY A 129 -14.10 2.04 -9.01
CA GLY A 129 -13.06 1.43 -8.19
C GLY A 129 -12.43 2.43 -7.22
N VAL A 130 -11.75 1.92 -6.19
CA VAL A 130 -11.25 2.73 -5.07
C VAL A 130 -9.74 2.66 -4.97
N PHE A 131 -9.11 3.82 -4.92
CA PHE A 131 -7.74 3.96 -4.42
C PHE A 131 -7.78 4.34 -2.94
N ALA A 132 -6.93 3.72 -2.12
CA ALA A 132 -6.68 4.15 -0.75
C ALA A 132 -5.19 4.03 -0.40
N GLY A 133 -4.54 5.13 -0.05
CA GLY A 133 -3.10 5.12 0.18
C GLY A 133 -2.56 6.41 0.78
N ASP A 134 -1.24 6.46 0.93
CA ASP A 134 -0.53 7.62 1.47
C ASP A 134 0.54 8.11 0.49
N PHE A 135 0.70 9.44 0.41
CA PHE A 135 1.77 10.10 -0.34
C PHE A 135 2.70 10.83 0.62
N MET A 136 4.01 10.79 0.35
CA MET A 136 5.00 11.51 1.16
C MET A 136 4.93 12.98 0.79
N GLY A 137 4.92 13.85 1.79
CA GLY A 137 4.99 15.28 1.57
C GLY A 137 6.43 15.82 1.67
N GLU A 138 6.70 16.96 1.03
CA GLU A 138 8.06 17.56 0.93
C GLU A 138 8.75 17.87 2.28
N ARG A 139 7.98 18.21 3.32
CA ARG A 139 8.48 18.47 4.68
C ARG A 139 8.81 17.21 5.49
N ASP A 140 8.69 16.01 4.92
CA ASP A 140 8.98 14.77 5.64
C ASP A 140 10.50 14.63 5.85
N SER A 141 10.94 14.19 7.04
CA SER A 141 12.37 14.00 7.30
C SER A 141 13.06 13.04 6.33
N TRP A 142 12.31 12.10 5.74
CA TRP A 142 12.80 11.13 4.77
C TRP A 142 12.88 11.67 3.34
N ALA A 143 12.24 12.79 3.03
CA ALA A 143 12.31 13.41 1.70
C ALA A 143 13.75 13.71 1.27
N SER A 144 14.65 14.02 2.21
CA SER A 144 16.07 14.29 1.94
C SER A 144 17.07 13.38 2.67
N ASN A 145 16.62 12.54 3.61
CA ASN A 145 17.51 11.78 4.51
C ASN A 145 17.16 10.29 4.62
N HIS A 146 16.49 9.73 3.62
CA HIS A 146 16.25 8.30 3.57
C HIS A 146 17.39 7.59 2.83
N HIS A 147 17.66 6.33 3.21
CA HIS A 147 18.73 5.52 2.60
C HIS A 147 18.37 5.01 1.19
N SER A 148 17.08 5.02 0.87
CA SER A 148 16.52 4.74 -0.46
C SER A 148 15.84 5.98 -1.02
N SER A 149 15.74 6.08 -2.34
CA SER A 149 14.98 7.14 -3.01
C SER A 149 13.54 7.20 -2.50
N THR A 150 13.02 8.42 -2.38
CA THR A 150 11.62 8.68 -2.00
C THR A 150 11.01 9.69 -2.95
N ALA A 151 9.69 9.63 -3.15
CA ALA A 151 8.94 10.51 -4.05
C ALA A 151 8.06 11.51 -3.24
N PRO A 152 8.65 12.56 -2.65
CA PRO A 152 7.88 13.59 -1.98
C PRO A 152 7.08 14.43 -2.99
N LEU A 153 5.87 14.81 -2.61
CA LEU A 153 4.96 15.64 -3.41
C LEU A 153 4.42 16.81 -2.60
N SER A 154 4.08 17.90 -3.28
CA SER A 154 3.26 18.97 -2.70
C SER A 154 1.79 18.56 -2.63
N GLU A 155 0.99 19.27 -1.83
CA GLU A 155 -0.46 19.06 -1.76
C GLU A 155 -1.11 19.21 -3.14
N GLN A 156 -0.71 20.23 -3.91
CA GLN A 156 -1.25 20.48 -5.25
C GLN A 156 -0.90 19.35 -6.22
N GLN A 157 0.31 18.79 -6.12
CA GLN A 157 0.70 17.64 -6.93
C GLN A 157 -0.13 16.41 -6.56
N VAL A 158 -0.38 16.15 -5.27
CA VAL A 158 -1.24 15.03 -4.86
C VAL A 158 -2.66 15.22 -5.34
N LEU A 159 -3.26 16.40 -5.18
CA LEU A 159 -4.63 16.67 -5.64
C LEU A 159 -4.77 16.47 -7.15
N ALA A 160 -3.78 16.89 -7.95
CA ALA A 160 -3.78 16.72 -9.40
C ALA A 160 -3.70 15.24 -9.85
N LEU A 161 -3.23 14.31 -8.99
CA LEU A 161 -3.27 12.88 -9.30
C LEU A 161 -4.71 12.34 -9.34
N PHE A 162 -5.66 13.06 -8.76
CA PHE A 162 -7.03 12.61 -8.56
C PHE A 162 -8.04 13.42 -9.40
N ASP A 163 -7.62 14.02 -10.51
CA ASP A 163 -8.51 14.81 -11.39
C ASP A 163 -9.71 13.98 -11.91
N ASP A 164 -9.49 12.70 -12.20
CA ASP A 164 -10.51 11.75 -12.67
C ASP A 164 -11.22 10.99 -11.53
N PHE A 165 -11.08 11.47 -10.29
CA PHE A 165 -11.58 10.80 -9.09
C PHE A 165 -12.45 11.71 -8.23
N GLU A 166 -13.40 11.10 -7.52
CA GLU A 166 -14.05 11.72 -6.37
C GLU A 166 -13.22 11.43 -5.11
N ILE A 167 -12.62 12.47 -4.52
CA ILE A 167 -11.89 12.35 -3.26
C ILE A 167 -12.89 12.27 -2.10
N VAL A 168 -12.99 11.09 -1.48
CA VAL A 168 -13.87 10.83 -0.32
C VAL A 168 -13.19 11.25 0.99
N ARG A 169 -11.86 11.06 1.09
CA ARG A 169 -11.06 11.54 2.22
C ARG A 169 -9.72 12.06 1.75
N PHE A 170 -9.33 13.20 2.29
CA PHE A 170 -8.00 13.78 2.18
C PHE A 170 -7.58 14.27 3.57
N PHE A 171 -6.46 13.78 4.07
CA PHE A 171 -5.93 14.19 5.37
C PHE A 171 -4.42 14.42 5.28
N GLU A 172 -4.00 15.65 5.57
CA GLU A 172 -2.60 15.99 5.74
C GLU A 172 -2.17 15.72 7.18
N ARG A 173 -1.09 14.95 7.34
CA ARG A 173 -0.38 14.78 8.59
C ARG A 173 0.90 15.60 8.51
N ASP A 174 1.13 16.47 9.49
CA ASP A 174 2.37 17.25 9.63
C ASP A 174 2.73 17.36 11.11
N GLU A 175 3.60 16.47 11.61
CA GLU A 175 3.95 16.43 13.03
C GLU A 175 5.28 15.71 13.32
N ARG A 176 5.82 15.92 14.54
CA ARG A 176 6.91 15.10 15.07
C ARG A 176 6.36 13.91 15.85
N ALA A 177 6.64 12.70 15.37
CA ALA A 177 6.16 11.46 15.99
C ALA A 177 7.15 10.29 15.75
N PRO A 178 7.10 9.21 16.57
CA PRO A 178 7.98 8.07 16.38
C PRO A 178 7.60 7.25 15.15
N THR A 179 8.58 6.58 14.54
CA THR A 179 8.37 5.52 13.56
C THR A 179 7.84 4.24 14.23
N SER A 180 7.49 3.24 13.42
CA SER A 180 7.16 1.90 13.91
C SER A 180 8.29 1.22 14.71
N LEU A 181 9.53 1.72 14.56
CA LEU A 181 10.71 1.30 15.32
C LEU A 181 10.99 2.20 16.55
N GLY A 182 10.15 3.20 16.82
CA GLY A 182 10.29 4.12 17.96
C GLY A 182 11.22 5.32 17.73
N VAL A 183 11.78 5.47 16.52
CA VAL A 183 12.69 6.58 16.20
C VAL A 183 11.89 7.83 15.88
N MET A 184 12.14 8.94 16.58
CA MET A 184 11.46 10.21 16.30
C MET A 184 11.87 10.78 14.94
N LYS A 185 10.88 11.18 14.15
CA LYS A 185 11.08 11.96 12.92
C LYS A 185 9.98 13.00 12.74
N HIS A 186 10.19 13.91 11.81
CA HIS A 186 9.11 14.74 11.28
C HIS A 186 8.39 13.94 10.19
N TRP A 187 7.09 13.72 10.39
CA TRP A 187 6.18 13.12 9.42
C TRP A 187 5.48 14.21 8.64
N HIS A 188 5.49 14.08 7.32
CA HIS A 188 4.65 14.88 6.45
C HIS A 188 4.08 13.96 5.36
N SER A 189 2.76 13.77 5.36
CA SER A 189 2.11 12.82 4.44
C SER A 189 0.67 13.18 4.17
N TYR A 190 0.18 12.86 2.97
CA TYR A 190 -1.21 13.00 2.59
C TYR A 190 -1.87 11.61 2.50
N SER A 191 -2.87 11.37 3.33
CA SER A 191 -3.68 10.16 3.30
C SER A 191 -4.92 10.40 2.43
N VAL A 192 -5.10 9.59 1.39
CA VAL A 192 -6.19 9.75 0.41
C VAL A 192 -7.02 8.48 0.30
N ILE A 193 -8.33 8.66 0.17
CA ILE A 193 -9.28 7.63 -0.29
C ILE A 193 -10.14 8.27 -1.36
N ALA A 194 -10.14 7.71 -2.56
CA ALA A 194 -10.83 8.27 -3.70
C ALA A 194 -11.47 7.19 -4.57
N ILE A 195 -12.62 7.52 -5.18
CA ILE A 195 -13.37 6.64 -6.08
C ILE A 195 -13.14 7.14 -7.50
N LYS A 196 -12.70 6.26 -8.41
CA LYS A 196 -12.47 6.60 -9.81
C LYS A 196 -13.80 6.89 -10.52
N ARG A 197 -13.89 7.98 -11.27
CA ARG A 197 -15.11 8.42 -11.96
C ARG A 197 -14.98 8.43 -13.48
N GLU A 198 -13.78 8.66 -14.00
CA GLU A 198 -13.47 8.66 -15.44
C GLU A 198 -12.32 7.70 -15.78
#